data_AF-A0A3N5QWA0-F1
#
_entry.id   AF-A0A3N5QWA0-F1
#
_cell.length_a   1.000
_cell.length_b   1.000
_cell.length_c   1.000
_cell.angle_alpha   90.00
_cell.angle_beta   90.00
_cell.angle_gamma   90.00
#
_symmetry.space_group_name_H-M   'P 1'
#
loop_
_entity.id
_entity.type
_entity.pdbx_description
1 polymer ?
#
loop_
_entity_poly.entity_id
_entity_poly.type
_entity_poly.pdbx_seq_one_letter_code
_entity_poly.pdbx_strand_id
1 'polypeptide(L)'
;MIPAHKRPQSVAEEIANGVSHGLALVACLIATPFLLSSASRLGDAWSVVGTAIFAGAMFFMYLSSTLYHVLPENRAKRVFRVLDHVAIFTLIA
;
A
#
# COMPACT_ATOMS: atom_id res chain seq x y z
N MET A 1 28.11 13.68 0.67
CA MET A 1 26.66 13.48 0.48
C MET A 1 25.93 14.52 1.33
N ILE A 2 25.40 15.57 0.72
CA ILE A 2 24.68 16.63 1.47
C ILE A 2 23.37 16.01 1.97
N PRO A 3 23.04 16.05 3.26
CA PRO A 3 21.75 15.56 3.73
C PRO A 3 20.67 16.40 3.07
N ALA A 4 19.86 15.78 2.22
CA ALA A 4 18.71 16.44 1.63
C ALA A 4 17.77 16.85 2.77
N HIS A 5 17.61 18.14 3.00
CA HIS A 5 16.66 18.65 3.98
C HIS A 5 15.26 18.29 3.51
N LYS A 6 14.67 17.22 4.07
CA LYS A 6 13.28 16.88 3.77
C LYS A 6 12.39 17.94 4.39
N ARG A 7 11.60 18.61 3.54
CA ARG A 7 10.56 19.55 3.97
C ARG A 7 9.49 18.78 4.75
N PRO A 8 9.04 19.26 5.91
CA PRO A 8 7.88 18.68 6.58
C PRO A 8 6.65 18.79 5.67
N GLN A 9 5.84 17.72 5.60
CA GLN A 9 4.59 17.73 4.85
C GLN A 9 3.58 18.64 5.56
N SER A 10 2.84 19.42 4.79
CA SER A 10 1.72 20.20 5.26
C SER A 10 0.51 19.30 5.55
N VAL A 11 -0.43 19.80 6.35
CA VAL A 11 -1.69 19.08 6.65
C VAL A 11 -2.46 18.75 5.37
N ALA A 12 -2.48 19.66 4.39
CA ALA A 12 -3.15 19.43 3.11
C ALA A 12 -2.49 18.29 2.31
N GLU A 13 -1.15 18.19 2.33
CA GLU A 13 -0.42 17.08 1.70
C GLU A 13 -0.69 15.76 2.41
N GLU A 14 -0.73 15.73 3.76
CA GLU A 14 -1.07 14.52 4.50
C GLU A 14 -2.50 14.03 4.19
N ILE A 15 -3.46 14.96 4.09
CA ILE A 15 -4.84 14.63 3.69
C ILE A 15 -4.87 14.10 2.26
N ALA A 16 -4.21 14.78 1.32
CA ALA A 16 -4.17 14.35 -0.08
C ALA A 16 -3.56 12.94 -0.23
N ASN A 17 -2.48 12.64 0.50
CA ASN A 17 -1.87 11.31 0.53
C ASN A 17 -2.80 10.27 1.18
N GLY A 18 -3.44 10.60 2.31
CA GLY A 18 -4.40 9.69 2.94
C GLY A 18 -5.56 9.33 2.01
N VAL A 19 -6.12 10.32 1.30
CA VAL A 19 -7.21 10.13 0.34
C VAL A 19 -6.76 9.33 -0.88
N SER A 20 -5.64 9.67 -1.50
CA SER A 20 -5.17 8.98 -2.71
C SER A 20 -4.85 7.51 -2.43
N HIS A 21 -4.19 7.20 -1.31
CA HIS A 21 -3.90 5.83 -0.90
C HIS A 21 -5.16 5.08 -0.46
N GLY A 22 -6.10 5.77 0.21
CA GLY A 22 -7.39 5.19 0.58
C GLY A 22 -8.23 4.80 -0.64
N LEU A 23 -8.25 5.65 -1.68
CA LEU A 23 -8.91 5.34 -2.95
C LEU A 23 -8.22 4.18 -3.67
N ALA A 24 -6.89 4.13 -3.65
CA ALA A 24 -6.13 3.01 -4.21
C ALA A 24 -6.40 1.69 -3.46
N LEU A 25 -6.56 1.72 -2.14
CA LEU A 25 -6.95 0.55 -1.33
C LEU A 25 -8.33 0.02 -1.75
N VAL A 26 -9.32 0.90 -1.92
CA VAL A 26 -10.66 0.51 -2.38
C VAL A 26 -10.61 -0.05 -3.79
N ALA A 27 -9.88 0.61 -4.70
CA ALA A 27 -9.69 0.11 -6.06
C ALA A 27 -9.01 -1.27 -6.08
N CYS A 28 -8.02 -1.49 -5.22
CA CYS A 28 -7.34 -2.78 -5.06
C CYS A 28 -8.32 -3.88 -4.60
N LEU A 29 -9.18 -3.60 -3.62
CA LEU A 29 -10.20 -4.55 -3.18
C LEU A 29 -11.19 -4.91 -4.29
N ILE A 30 -11.60 -3.93 -5.10
CA ILE A 30 -12.50 -4.15 -6.24
C ILE A 30 -11.80 -4.95 -7.34
N ALA A 31 -10.54 -4.64 -7.65
CA ALA A 31 -9.79 -5.27 -8.74
C ALA A 31 -9.35 -6.71 -8.43
N THR A 32 -9.08 -7.03 -7.17
CA THR A 32 -8.51 -8.32 -6.75
C THR A 32 -9.31 -9.55 -7.21
N PRO A 33 -10.66 -9.60 -7.06
CA PRO A 33 -11.46 -10.71 -7.59
C PRO A 33 -11.33 -10.90 -9.10
N PHE A 34 -11.26 -9.81 -9.88
CA PHE A 34 -11.09 -9.90 -11.34
C PHE A 34 -9.70 -10.43 -11.70
N LEU A 35 -8.67 -10.00 -10.97
CA LEU A 35 -7.30 -10.45 -11.16
C LEU A 35 -7.15 -11.95 -10.87
N LEU A 36 -7.70 -12.42 -9.74
CA LEU A 36 -7.69 -13.83 -9.35
C LEU A 36 -8.54 -14.69 -10.30
N SER A 37 -9.70 -14.18 -10.74
CA SER A 37 -10.54 -14.84 -11.75
C SER A 37 -9.83 -14.95 -13.09
N SER A 38 -9.04 -13.94 -13.46
CA SER A 38 -8.22 -14.01 -14.67
C SER A 38 -7.12 -15.05 -14.52
N ALA A 39 -6.37 -15.02 -13.42
CA ALA A 39 -5.30 -15.98 -13.13
C ALA A 39 -5.81 -17.43 -13.11
N SER A 40 -6.99 -17.70 -12.54
CA SER A 40 -7.55 -19.05 -12.49
C SER A 40 -7.91 -19.60 -13.88
N ARG A 41 -8.24 -18.74 -14.85
CA ARG A 41 -8.51 -19.15 -16.24
C ARG A 41 -7.26 -19.56 -17.00
N LEU A 42 -6.05 -19.20 -16.55
CA LEU A 42 -4.81 -19.72 -17.16
C LEU A 42 -4.58 -21.21 -16.85
N GLY A 43 -5.31 -21.79 -15.90
CA GLY A 43 -5.24 -23.22 -15.57
C GLY A 43 -4.00 -23.65 -14.79
N ASP A 44 -3.18 -22.69 -14.34
CA ASP A 44 -1.95 -22.93 -13.59
C ASP A 44 -2.06 -22.41 -12.13
N ALA A 45 -1.75 -23.27 -11.17
CA ALA A 45 -1.81 -22.95 -9.76
C ALA A 45 -0.80 -21.86 -9.36
N TRP A 46 0.37 -21.82 -9.99
CA TRP A 46 1.40 -20.81 -9.70
C TRP A 46 0.94 -19.40 -10.08
N SER A 47 0.24 -19.27 -11.21
CA SER A 47 -0.37 -18.02 -11.63
C SER A 47 -1.35 -17.48 -10.58
N VAL A 48 -2.17 -18.34 -9.98
CA VAL A 48 -3.12 -17.93 -8.92
C VAL A 48 -2.37 -17.54 -7.63
N VAL A 49 -1.39 -18.34 -7.20
CA VAL A 49 -0.61 -18.07 -5.99
C VAL A 49 0.18 -16.76 -6.11
N GLY A 50 0.89 -16.57 -7.22
CA GLY A 50 1.64 -15.33 -7.47
C GLY A 50 0.72 -14.10 -7.52
N THR A 51 -0.43 -14.21 -8.19
CA THR A 51 -1.44 -13.14 -8.24
C THR A 51 -2.00 -12.83 -6.85
N ALA A 52 -2.26 -13.84 -6.03
CA ALA A 52 -2.75 -13.66 -4.66
C ALA A 52 -1.70 -12.98 -3.76
N ILE A 53 -0.43 -13.38 -3.87
CA ILE A 53 0.67 -12.75 -3.13
C ILE A 53 0.80 -11.29 -3.54
N PHE A 54 0.82 -11.00 -4.84
CA PHE A 54 0.90 -9.64 -5.36
C PHE A 54 -0.28 -8.76 -4.89
N ALA A 55 -1.52 -9.26 -5.01
CA ALA A 55 -2.70 -8.54 -4.55
C ALA A 55 -2.68 -8.31 -3.03
N GLY A 56 -2.23 -9.30 -2.26
CA GLY A 56 -2.03 -9.18 -0.81
C GLY A 56 -0.97 -8.13 -0.43
N ALA A 57 0.15 -8.10 -1.15
CA ALA A 57 1.20 -7.09 -0.95
C ALA A 57 0.70 -5.68 -1.29
N MET A 58 -0.05 -5.51 -2.39
CA MET A 58 -0.68 -4.23 -2.72
C MET A 58 -1.67 -3.78 -1.64
N PHE A 59 -2.53 -4.69 -1.18
CA PHE A 59 -3.49 -4.38 -0.11
C PHE A 59 -2.76 -3.93 1.17
N PHE A 60 -1.74 -4.68 1.59
CA PHE A 60 -0.95 -4.35 2.78
C PHE A 60 -0.26 -2.99 2.64
N MET A 61 0.32 -2.68 1.48
CA MET A 61 0.95 -1.40 1.20
C MET A 61 -0.03 -0.23 1.27
N TYR A 62 -1.14 -0.28 0.52
CA TYR A 62 -2.09 0.83 0.54
C TYR A 62 -2.75 1.00 1.90
N LEU A 63 -3.07 -0.09 2.61
CA LEU A 63 -3.61 -0.02 3.96
C LEU A 63 -2.63 0.63 4.94
N SER A 64 -1.37 0.18 4.95
CA SER A 64 -0.34 0.74 5.83
C SER A 64 -0.14 2.23 5.57
N SER A 65 -0.13 2.63 4.30
CA SER A 65 0.04 4.02 3.90
C SER A 65 -1.14 4.92 4.27
N THR A 66 -2.37 4.47 4.03
CA THR A 66 -3.57 5.19 4.45
C THR A 66 -3.58 5.39 5.96
N LEU A 67 -3.25 4.35 6.74
CA LEU A 67 -3.19 4.44 8.19
C LEU A 67 -2.08 5.39 8.65
N TYR A 68 -0.90 5.35 8.01
CA TYR A 68 0.18 6.29 8.31
C TYR A 68 -0.24 7.76 8.14
N HIS A 69 -0.92 8.08 7.04
CA HIS A 69 -1.31 9.46 6.73
C HIS A 69 -2.55 9.96 7.50
N VAL A 70 -3.43 9.08 7.95
CA VAL A 70 -4.64 9.46 8.71
C VAL A 70 -4.39 9.52 10.22
N LEU A 71 -3.41 8.77 10.74
CA LEU A 71 -3.14 8.74 12.17
C LEU A 71 -2.53 10.07 12.67
N PRO A 72 -2.95 10.56 13.86
CA PRO A 72 -2.30 11.71 14.50
C PRO A 72 -0.91 11.34 15.01
N GLU A 73 -0.09 12.35 15.32
CA GLU A 73 1.28 12.16 15.83
C GLU A 73 1.31 11.40 17.17
N ASN A 74 1.45 10.08 17.08
CA ASN A 74 1.47 9.18 18.22
C ASN A 74 2.36 7.94 17.95
N ARG A 75 2.37 6.98 18.89
CA ARG A 75 3.16 5.74 18.74
C ARG A 75 2.73 4.91 17.52
N ALA A 76 1.44 4.87 17.21
CA ALA A 76 0.91 4.13 16.07
C ALA A 76 1.39 4.73 14.73
N LYS A 77 1.37 6.06 14.56
CA LYS A 77 1.91 6.72 13.35
C LYS A 77 3.38 6.35 13.11
N ARG A 78 4.18 6.21 14.17
CA ARG A 78 5.59 5.76 14.03
C ARG A 78 5.71 4.32 13.54
N VAL A 79 4.85 3.41 14.04
CA VAL A 79 4.82 2.02 13.57
C VAL A 79 4.40 1.96 12.11
N PHE A 80 3.29 2.62 11.75
CA PHE A 80 2.79 2.63 10.38
C PHE A 80 3.73 3.30 9.39
N ARG A 81 4.55 4.27 9.83
CA ARG A 81 5.62 4.84 8.99
C ARG A 81 6.69 3.81 8.61
N VAL A 82 7.06 2.92 9.53
CA VAL A 82 8.01 1.84 9.24
C VAL A 82 7.35 0.79 8.36
N LEU A 83 6.11 0.40 8.68
CA LEU A 83 5.35 -0.55 7.87
C LEU A 83 5.12 -0.05 6.44
N ASP A 84 4.81 1.24 6.25
CA ASP A 84 4.64 1.87 4.95
C ASP A 84 5.92 1.77 4.10
N HIS A 85 7.08 2.01 4.73
CA HIS A 85 8.37 1.85 4.05
C HIS A 85 8.65 0.39 3.67
N VAL A 86 8.41 -0.56 4.59
CA VAL A 86 8.59 -1.99 4.36
C VAL A 86 7.63 -2.52 3.28
N ALA A 87 6.40 -2.00 3.24
CA ALA A 87 5.39 -2.49 2.32
C ALA A 87 5.72 -2.18 0.85
N ILE A 88 6.38 -1.06 0.57
CA ILE A 88 6.88 -0.76 -0.79
C ILE A 88 7.92 -1.79 -1.22
N PHE A 89 8.87 -2.15 -0.34
CA PHE A 89 9.83 -3.21 -0.64
C PHE A 89 9.15 -4.56 -0.82
N THR A 90 8.14 -4.86 0.00
CA THR A 90 7.37 -6.10 -0.10
C THR A 90 6.60 -6.21 -1.42
N LEU A 91 6.09 -5.09 -1.94
CA LEU A 91 5.39 -5.06 -3.22
C LEU A 91 6.33 -5.19 -4.42
N ILE A 92 7.57 -4.71 -4.31
CA ILE A 92 8.56 -4.71 -5.40
C ILE A 92 9.33 -6.03 -5.48
N ALA A 93 9.56 -6.70 -4.35
CA ALA A 93 10.35 -7.93 -4.23
C ALA A 93 9.78 -9.11 -5.03
#